data_AF-A0AAV0WEN5-F1
#
_entry.id   AF-A0AAV0WEN5-F1
#
_cell.length_a   1.000
_cell.length_b   1.000
_cell.length_c   1.000
_cell.angle_alpha   90.00
_cell.angle_beta   90.00
_cell.angle_gamma   90.00
#
_symmetry.space_group_name_H-M   'P 1'
#
loop_
_entity.id
_entity.type
_entity.pdbx_description
1 polymer ?
#
loop_
_entity_poly.entity_id
_entity_poly.type
_entity_poly.pdbx_seq_one_letter_code
_entity_poly.pdbx_strand_id
1 'polypeptide(L)'
;MDYVITISSCFFLQNMYARFQTLNDIWKCLPADLVPISDQWTHIEIVVFMENTRLLHAELCDLLKMFTLGYGRMLLGLFIFSFINMLFSIYIIINNRALSGSYSTNNYSRILPLMFNVQIITFLMSIIIFASFINEKRLKIISYLRLYRISNLHFDIKRQIKMFINQISVCDSDRISAFGFFEINLNLVTSWNNHINTDERSPNDIEIK
;
A
#
# COMPACT_ATOMS: atom_id res chain seq x y z
N MET A 1 -13.05 19.51 -2.73
CA MET A 1 -13.06 18.22 -3.46
C MET A 1 -12.01 17.26 -2.89
N ASP A 2 -10.79 17.74 -2.62
CA ASP A 2 -9.66 16.90 -2.19
C ASP A 2 -9.95 16.04 -0.96
N TYR A 3 -10.69 16.58 0.02
CA TYR A 3 -11.06 15.84 1.23
C TYR A 3 -11.95 14.62 0.94
N VAL A 4 -12.88 14.74 -0.01
CA VAL A 4 -13.79 13.66 -0.41
C VAL A 4 -13.01 12.56 -1.10
N ILE A 5 -12.08 12.93 -2.01
CA ILE A 5 -11.21 12.00 -2.74
C ILE A 5 -10.31 11.24 -1.75
N THR A 6 -9.77 11.93 -0.75
CA THR A 6 -8.93 11.32 0.28
C THR A 6 -9.73 10.35 1.15
N ILE A 7 -10.90 10.77 1.66
CA ILE A 7 -11.75 9.89 2.48
C ILE A 7 -12.19 8.67 1.67
N SER A 8 -12.63 8.85 0.42
CA SER A 8 -13.06 7.73 -0.41
C SER A 8 -11.91 6.78 -0.73
N SER A 9 -10.71 7.31 -0.97
CA SER A 9 -9.50 6.51 -1.19
C SER A 9 -9.11 5.70 0.04
N CYS A 10 -9.09 6.34 1.23
CA CYS A 10 -8.80 5.66 2.48
C CYS A 10 -9.85 4.57 2.81
N PHE A 11 -11.14 4.89 2.64
CA PHE A 11 -12.22 3.93 2.86
C PHE A 11 -12.11 2.73 1.93
N PHE A 12 -11.84 2.97 0.64
CA PHE A 12 -11.66 1.90 -0.33
C PHE A 12 -10.45 1.02 0.02
N LEU A 13 -9.30 1.62 0.33
CA LEU A 13 -8.09 0.88 0.71
C LEU A 13 -8.31 0.07 1.99
N GLN A 14 -9.00 0.62 2.99
CA GLN A 14 -9.34 -0.10 4.22
C GLN A 14 -10.26 -1.31 3.93
N ASN A 15 -11.26 -1.14 3.07
CA ASN A 15 -12.14 -2.22 2.64
C ASN A 15 -11.36 -3.32 1.87
N MET A 16 -10.47 -2.93 0.96
CA MET A 16 -9.59 -3.87 0.25
C MET A 16 -8.69 -4.64 1.21
N TYR A 17 -8.07 -3.94 2.16
CA TYR A 17 -7.26 -4.56 3.20
C TYR A 17 -8.06 -5.60 3.99
N ALA A 18 -9.27 -5.25 4.44
CA ALA A 18 -10.14 -6.18 5.19
C ALA A 18 -10.46 -7.43 4.36
N ARG A 19 -10.79 -7.28 3.07
CA ARG A 19 -11.11 -8.41 2.19
C ARG A 19 -9.91 -9.33 1.95
N PHE A 20 -8.71 -8.77 1.69
CA PHE A 20 -7.49 -9.57 1.58
C PHE A 20 -7.12 -10.24 2.90
N GLN A 21 -7.38 -9.60 4.04
CA GLN A 21 -7.18 -10.21 5.35
C GLN A 21 -8.14 -11.38 5.57
N THR A 22 -9.43 -11.22 5.28
CA THR A 22 -10.41 -12.31 5.36
C THR A 22 -10.03 -13.46 4.43
N LEU A 23 -9.57 -13.18 3.21
CA LEU A 23 -9.10 -14.20 2.29
C LEU A 23 -7.90 -14.99 2.85
N ASN A 24 -6.96 -14.30 3.49
CA ASN A 24 -5.84 -14.95 4.18
C ASN A 24 -6.31 -15.83 5.35
N ASP A 25 -7.30 -15.38 6.11
CA ASP A 25 -7.81 -16.14 7.26
C ASP A 25 -8.60 -17.38 6.80
N ILE A 26 -9.39 -17.25 5.73
CA ILE A 26 -10.02 -18.37 5.01
C ILE A 26 -8.94 -19.37 4.57
N TRP A 27 -7.82 -18.90 4.02
CA TRP A 27 -6.74 -19.76 3.58
C TRP A 27 -6.02 -20.51 4.72
N LYS A 28 -5.99 -19.94 5.94
CA LYS A 28 -5.45 -20.65 7.11
C LYS A 28 -6.35 -21.80 7.60
N CYS A 29 -7.63 -21.80 7.24
CA CYS A 29 -8.56 -22.87 7.60
C CYS A 29 -8.35 -24.14 6.77
N LEU A 30 -7.52 -24.08 5.72
CA LEU A 30 -7.19 -25.23 4.89
C LEU A 30 -6.33 -26.25 5.67
N PRO A 31 -6.56 -27.56 5.51
CA PRO A 31 -5.70 -28.57 6.12
C PRO A 31 -4.24 -28.42 5.65
N ALA A 32 -3.30 -28.56 6.60
CA ALA A 32 -1.88 -28.26 6.40
C ALA A 32 -1.22 -29.07 5.27
N ASP A 33 -1.72 -30.27 4.98
CA ASP A 33 -1.20 -31.14 3.92
C ASP A 33 -2.09 -31.19 2.68
N LEU A 34 -3.23 -30.46 2.65
CA LEU A 34 -4.25 -30.57 1.58
C LEU A 34 -4.73 -32.03 1.35
N VAL A 35 -4.55 -32.88 2.35
CA VAL A 35 -4.97 -34.28 2.35
C VAL A 35 -6.36 -34.37 2.99
N PRO A 36 -7.29 -35.16 2.43
CA PRO A 36 -8.58 -35.38 3.04
C PRO A 36 -8.40 -36.01 4.43
N ILE A 37 -8.94 -35.35 5.45
CA ILE A 37 -9.03 -35.90 6.80
C ILE A 37 -10.41 -36.53 6.88
N SER A 38 -10.48 -37.85 7.11
CA SER A 38 -11.76 -38.53 7.32
C SER A 38 -12.49 -37.81 8.46
N ASP A 39 -13.73 -37.40 8.21
CA ASP A 39 -14.64 -36.64 9.10
C ASP A 39 -14.58 -35.10 9.03
N GLN A 40 -13.68 -34.48 8.25
CA GLN A 40 -13.61 -33.00 8.16
C GLN A 40 -13.57 -32.42 6.75
N TRP A 41 -12.78 -33.00 5.84
CA TRP A 41 -12.59 -32.45 4.49
C TRP A 41 -12.49 -33.57 3.48
N THR A 42 -13.40 -33.60 2.50
CA THR A 42 -13.29 -34.46 1.33
C THR A 42 -12.36 -33.84 0.29
N HIS A 43 -11.75 -34.68 -0.57
CA HIS A 43 -10.91 -34.19 -1.68
C HIS A 43 -11.66 -33.20 -2.60
N ILE A 44 -12.95 -33.44 -2.84
CA ILE A 44 -13.79 -32.57 -3.68
C ILE A 44 -13.98 -31.21 -3.01
N GLU A 45 -14.26 -31.17 -1.70
CA GLU A 45 -14.41 -29.91 -0.96
C GLU A 45 -13.14 -29.08 -0.97
N ILE A 46 -11.96 -29.71 -0.82
CA ILE A 46 -10.66 -29.02 -0.89
C ILE A 46 -10.48 -28.39 -2.28
N VAL A 47 -10.75 -29.14 -3.35
CA VAL A 47 -10.63 -28.68 -4.74
C VAL A 47 -11.58 -27.52 -5.05
N VAL A 48 -12.84 -27.61 -4.59
CA VAL A 48 -13.84 -26.54 -4.76
C VAL A 48 -13.45 -25.29 -3.96
N PHE A 49 -12.99 -25.46 -2.73
CA PHE A 49 -12.56 -24.36 -1.87
C PHE A 49 -11.35 -23.62 -2.45
N MET A 50 -10.36 -24.36 -2.94
CA MET A 50 -9.18 -23.77 -3.57
C MET A 50 -9.54 -22.97 -4.81
N GLU A 51 -10.44 -23.50 -5.64
CA GLU A 51 -10.93 -22.80 -6.83
C GLU A 51 -11.71 -21.53 -6.47
N ASN A 52 -12.59 -21.58 -5.47
CA ASN A 52 -13.33 -20.41 -5.00
C ASN A 52 -12.39 -19.34 -4.44
N THR A 53 -11.37 -19.74 -3.68
CA THR A 53 -10.35 -18.82 -3.16
C THR A 53 -9.54 -18.19 -4.30
N ARG A 54 -9.17 -18.99 -5.30
CA ARG A 54 -8.47 -18.52 -6.50
C ARG A 54 -9.30 -17.46 -7.25
N LEU A 55 -10.58 -17.71 -7.45
CA LEU A 55 -11.50 -16.78 -8.10
C LEU A 55 -11.66 -15.49 -7.29
N LEU A 56 -11.85 -15.59 -5.96
CA LEU A 56 -11.96 -14.41 -5.10
C LEU A 56 -10.68 -13.59 -5.11
N HIS A 57 -9.51 -14.23 -5.09
CA HIS A 57 -8.23 -13.55 -5.22
C HIS A 57 -8.12 -12.79 -6.55
N ALA A 58 -8.53 -13.41 -7.65
CA ALA A 58 -8.51 -12.79 -8.97
C ALA A 58 -9.43 -11.55 -9.02
N GLU A 59 -10.65 -11.66 -8.49
CA GLU A 59 -11.59 -10.54 -8.42
C GLU A 59 -11.06 -9.39 -7.55
N LEU A 60 -10.43 -9.69 -6.41
CA LEU A 60 -9.80 -8.68 -5.56
C LEU A 60 -8.59 -8.01 -6.25
N CYS A 61 -7.80 -8.78 -7.01
CA CYS A 61 -6.73 -8.24 -7.84
C CYS A 61 -7.27 -7.29 -8.91
N ASP A 62 -8.33 -7.67 -9.62
CA ASP A 62 -8.96 -6.83 -10.64
C ASP A 62 -9.56 -5.55 -10.05
N LEU A 63 -10.21 -5.67 -8.89
CA LEU A 63 -10.76 -4.52 -8.17
C LEU A 63 -9.65 -3.55 -7.71
N LEU A 64 -8.52 -4.09 -7.24
CA LEU A 64 -7.33 -3.30 -6.89
C LEU A 64 -6.72 -2.61 -8.12
N LYS A 65 -6.70 -3.30 -9.27
CA LYS A 65 -6.23 -2.75 -10.55
C LYS A 65 -7.11 -1.60 -11.02
N MET A 66 -8.44 -1.75 -10.96
CA MET A 66 -9.38 -0.67 -11.30
C MET A 66 -9.17 0.54 -10.39
N PHE A 67 -8.96 0.32 -9.08
CA PHE A 67 -8.63 1.41 -8.17
C PHE A 67 -7.32 2.11 -8.55
N THR A 68 -6.26 1.34 -8.82
CA THR A 68 -4.95 1.90 -9.18
C THR A 68 -5.04 2.72 -10.47
N LEU A 69 -5.79 2.27 -11.47
CA LEU A 69 -6.01 3.01 -12.72
C LEU A 69 -6.84 4.28 -12.54
N GLY A 70 -7.91 4.21 -11.74
CA GLY A 70 -8.80 5.35 -11.49
C GLY A 70 -8.22 6.35 -10.48
N TYR A 71 -8.02 5.89 -9.24
CA TYR A 71 -7.54 6.70 -8.13
C TYR A 71 -6.05 6.99 -8.20
N GLY A 72 -5.22 6.18 -8.86
CA GLY A 72 -3.77 6.44 -8.95
C GLY A 72 -3.44 7.79 -9.58
N ARG A 73 -4.18 8.20 -10.63
CA ARG A 73 -4.03 9.54 -11.24
C ARG A 73 -4.49 10.65 -10.30
N MET A 74 -5.62 10.45 -9.61
CA MET A 74 -6.15 11.42 -8.65
C MET A 74 -5.23 11.58 -7.44
N LEU A 75 -4.65 10.49 -6.95
CA LEU A 75 -3.66 10.46 -5.87
C LEU A 75 -2.38 11.20 -6.28
N LEU A 76 -1.90 11.00 -7.51
CA LEU A 76 -0.76 11.75 -8.03
C LEU A 76 -1.04 13.25 -8.09
N GLY A 77 -2.21 13.64 -8.61
CA GLY A 77 -2.64 15.04 -8.63
C GLY A 77 -2.74 15.63 -7.23
N LEU A 78 -3.29 14.88 -6.28
CA LEU A 78 -3.38 15.26 -4.87
C LEU A 78 -1.99 15.43 -4.25
N PHE A 79 -1.04 14.55 -4.56
CA PHE A 79 0.34 14.64 -4.07
C PHE A 79 1.04 15.91 -4.60
N ILE A 80 0.94 16.18 -5.90
CA ILE A 80 1.54 17.38 -6.53
C ILE A 80 0.91 18.66 -5.97
N PHE A 81 -0.42 18.70 -5.88
CA PHE A 81 -1.14 19.85 -5.34
C PHE A 81 -0.79 20.10 -3.87
N SER A 82 -0.71 19.04 -3.07
CA SER A 82 -0.27 19.08 -1.67
C SER A 82 1.14 19.63 -1.53
N PHE A 83 2.06 19.21 -2.39
CA PHE A 83 3.44 19.69 -2.40
C PHE A 83 3.53 21.19 -2.74
N ILE A 84 2.79 21.64 -3.77
CA ILE A 84 2.74 23.07 -4.14
C ILE A 84 2.14 23.90 -2.99
N ASN A 85 1.07 23.43 -2.35
CA ASN A 85 0.45 24.11 -1.21
C ASN A 85 1.39 24.19 -0.01
N MET A 86 2.21 23.16 0.24
CA MET A 86 3.24 23.18 1.28
C MET A 86 4.29 24.25 0.98
N LEU A 87 4.82 24.30 -0.24
CA LEU A 87 5.79 25.33 -0.65
C LEU A 87 5.22 26.75 -0.52
N PHE A 88 3.98 26.94 -0.97
CA PHE A 88 3.28 28.22 -0.87
C PHE A 88 3.04 28.63 0.60
N SER A 89 2.68 27.67 1.46
CA SER A 89 2.51 27.91 2.90
C SER A 89 3.82 28.34 3.55
N ILE A 90 4.93 27.67 3.23
CA ILE A 90 6.28 28.03 3.74
C ILE A 90 6.66 29.43 3.25
N TYR A 91 6.42 29.74 1.97
CA TYR A 91 6.66 31.06 1.41
C TYR A 91 5.91 32.16 2.16
N ILE A 92 4.60 31.97 2.40
CA ILE A 92 3.80 32.91 3.19
C ILE A 92 4.35 33.05 4.61
N ILE A 93 4.74 31.96 5.27
CA ILE A 93 5.28 32.01 6.63
C ILE A 93 6.58 32.83 6.67
N ILE A 94 7.49 32.62 5.72
CA ILE A 94 8.76 33.35 5.63
C ILE A 94 8.51 34.82 5.30
N ASN A 95 7.68 35.11 4.30
CA ASN A 95 7.41 36.47 3.86
C ASN A 95 6.64 37.29 4.90
N ASN A 96 5.65 36.69 5.58
CA ASN A 96 4.96 37.33 6.70
C ASN A 96 5.92 37.63 7.85
N ARG A 97 6.90 36.75 8.12
CA ARG A 97 7.94 36.99 9.13
C ARG A 97 8.89 38.12 8.74
N ALA A 98 9.15 38.31 7.45
CA ALA A 98 9.97 39.41 6.93
C ALA A 98 9.22 40.76 6.96
N LEU A 99 7.89 40.78 6.74
CA LEU A 99 7.06 41.98 6.81
C LEU A 99 6.68 42.39 8.25
N SER A 100 6.70 41.48 9.22
CA SER A 100 6.15 41.71 10.57
C SER A 100 7.08 42.47 11.53
N GLY A 101 7.98 43.32 11.03
CA GLY A 101 8.89 44.11 11.87
C GLY A 101 8.20 45.11 12.82
N SER A 102 6.88 45.35 12.71
CA SER A 102 6.22 46.40 13.49
C SER A 102 4.72 46.20 13.82
N TYR A 103 4.07 45.10 13.44
CA TYR A 103 2.64 44.90 13.76
C TYR A 103 2.38 43.50 14.30
N SER A 104 1.56 43.42 15.36
CA SER A 104 1.06 42.19 15.98
C SER A 104 0.39 41.31 14.93
N THR A 105 1.17 40.46 14.27
CA THR A 105 0.68 39.50 13.29
C THR A 105 -0.17 38.47 14.00
N ASN A 106 -1.45 38.47 13.68
CA ASN A 106 -2.47 37.58 14.25
C ASN A 106 -2.01 36.12 14.13
N ASN A 107 -1.72 35.46 15.27
CA ASN A 107 -1.15 34.10 15.34
C ASN A 107 -1.91 33.08 14.47
N TYR A 108 -3.22 33.29 14.26
CA TYR A 108 -4.08 32.49 13.39
C TYR A 108 -3.61 32.37 11.94
N SER A 109 -3.01 33.42 11.38
CA SER A 109 -2.49 33.42 10.00
C SER A 109 -1.32 32.45 9.79
N ARG A 110 -0.63 32.09 10.87
CA ARG A 110 0.50 31.15 10.87
C ARG A 110 0.09 29.73 11.28
N ILE A 111 -0.91 29.60 12.16
CA ILE A 111 -1.39 28.30 12.68
C ILE A 111 -2.25 27.57 11.64
N LEU A 112 -3.12 28.29 10.91
CA LEU A 112 -4.04 27.67 9.94
C LEU A 112 -3.31 26.91 8.80
N PRO A 113 -2.31 27.49 8.11
CA PRO A 113 -1.57 26.75 7.08
C PRO A 113 -0.87 25.51 7.63
N LEU A 114 -0.36 25.60 8.86
CA LEU A 114 0.34 24.50 9.53
C LEU A 114 -0.60 23.33 9.83
N MET A 115 -1.80 23.60 10.34
CA MET A 115 -2.85 22.59 10.57
C MET A 115 -3.24 21.86 9.28
N PHE A 116 -3.46 22.60 8.17
CA PHE A 116 -3.79 21.99 6.88
C PHE A 116 -2.65 21.11 6.34
N ASN A 117 -1.40 21.55 6.44
CA ASN A 117 -0.25 20.77 6.00
C ASN A 117 -0.07 19.49 6.81
N VAL A 118 -0.20 19.55 8.15
CA VAL A 118 -0.13 18.36 9.01
C VAL A 118 -1.21 17.35 8.62
N GLN A 119 -2.44 17.81 8.42
CA GLN A 119 -3.56 16.96 8.02
C GLN A 119 -3.30 16.26 6.67
N ILE A 120 -2.81 16.99 5.67
CA ILE A 120 -2.46 16.45 4.35
C ILE A 120 -1.37 15.37 4.48
N ILE A 121 -0.31 15.64 5.27
CA ILE A 121 0.76 14.67 5.51
C ILE A 121 0.22 13.40 6.19
N THR A 122 -0.64 13.54 7.21
CA THR A 122 -1.28 12.39 7.88
C THR A 122 -2.09 11.53 6.90
N PHE A 123 -2.81 12.15 5.97
CA PHE A 123 -3.57 11.41 4.98
C PHE A 123 -2.70 10.68 3.97
N LEU A 124 -1.66 11.34 3.45
CA LEU A 124 -0.70 10.71 2.54
C LEU A 124 -0.03 9.49 3.20
N MET A 125 0.41 9.64 4.45
CA MET A 125 1.00 8.53 5.22
C MET A 125 0.02 7.38 5.40
N SER A 126 -1.25 7.68 5.68
CA SER A 126 -2.29 6.66 5.84
C SER A 126 -2.51 5.86 4.55
N ILE A 127 -2.57 6.53 3.39
CA ILE A 127 -2.69 5.89 2.08
C ILE A 127 -1.49 4.99 1.80
N ILE A 128 -0.27 5.45 2.08
CA ILE A 128 0.96 4.67 1.89
C ILE A 128 0.95 3.42 2.78
N ILE A 129 0.59 3.55 4.05
CA ILE A 129 0.52 2.43 4.99
C ILE A 129 -0.51 1.40 4.51
N PHE A 130 -1.72 1.82 4.15
CA PHE A 130 -2.75 0.89 3.68
C PHE A 130 -2.36 0.20 2.38
N ALA A 131 -1.81 0.92 1.41
CA ALA A 131 -1.33 0.33 0.16
C ALA A 131 -0.25 -0.73 0.42
N SER A 132 0.67 -0.44 1.34
CA SER A 132 1.72 -1.37 1.74
C SER A 132 1.17 -2.62 2.42
N PHE A 133 0.23 -2.45 3.35
CA PHE A 133 -0.41 -3.58 4.02
C PHE A 133 -1.22 -4.45 3.05
N ILE A 134 -1.95 -3.86 2.11
CA ILE A 134 -2.66 -4.63 1.06
C ILE A 134 -1.66 -5.47 0.28
N ASN A 135 -0.52 -4.90 -0.12
CA ASN A 135 0.52 -5.62 -0.86
C ASN A 135 1.10 -6.77 -0.03
N GLU A 136 1.37 -6.55 1.25
CA GLU A 136 1.84 -7.60 2.17
C GLU A 136 0.81 -8.74 2.29
N LYS A 137 -0.47 -8.41 2.51
CA LYS A 137 -1.55 -9.41 2.62
C LYS A 137 -1.75 -10.18 1.32
N ARG A 138 -1.64 -9.52 0.17
CA ARG A 138 -1.68 -10.15 -1.16
C ARG A 138 -0.56 -11.19 -1.30
N LEU A 139 0.68 -10.79 -1.02
CA LEU A 139 1.85 -11.66 -1.14
C LEU A 139 1.84 -12.83 -0.13
N LYS A 140 1.20 -12.65 1.03
CA LYS A 140 1.12 -13.71 2.06
C LYS A 140 0.43 -14.98 1.55
N ILE A 141 -0.56 -14.86 0.67
CA ILE A 141 -1.26 -16.00 0.04
C ILE A 141 -0.28 -16.81 -0.82
N ILE A 142 0.66 -16.16 -1.51
CA ILE A 142 1.73 -16.83 -2.28
C ILE A 142 2.63 -17.64 -1.34
N SER A 143 2.98 -17.06 -0.19
CA SER A 143 3.81 -17.74 0.80
C SER A 143 3.15 -19.04 1.26
N TYR A 144 1.85 -19.00 1.58
CA TYR A 144 1.08 -20.19 1.93
C TYR A 144 1.05 -21.22 0.80
N LEU A 145 0.82 -20.81 -0.44
CA LEU A 145 0.83 -21.72 -1.60
C LEU A 145 2.18 -22.40 -1.82
N ARG A 146 3.29 -21.67 -1.59
CA ARG A 146 4.66 -22.21 -1.73
C ARG A 146 5.05 -23.15 -0.59
N LEU A 147 4.44 -22.99 0.59
CA LEU A 147 4.70 -23.83 1.76
C LEU A 147 4.18 -25.27 1.59
N TYR A 148 3.13 -25.49 0.80
CA TYR A 148 2.65 -26.84 0.52
C TYR A 148 3.70 -27.64 -0.27
N ARG A 149 3.99 -28.87 0.16
CA ARG A 149 4.81 -29.82 -0.60
C ARG A 149 4.05 -30.30 -1.84
N ILE A 150 4.14 -29.52 -2.92
CA ILE A 150 3.52 -29.80 -4.23
C ILE A 150 3.91 -31.19 -4.78
N SER A 151 5.03 -31.77 -4.32
CA SER A 151 5.52 -33.09 -4.74
C SER A 151 4.62 -34.25 -4.32
N ASN A 152 3.89 -34.13 -3.20
CA ASN A 152 3.08 -35.22 -2.63
C ASN A 152 1.57 -35.01 -2.80
N LEU A 153 1.17 -33.95 -3.50
CA LEU A 153 -0.22 -33.58 -3.72
C LEU A 153 -0.86 -34.34 -4.88
N HIS A 154 -2.17 -34.55 -4.80
CA HIS A 154 -2.95 -35.10 -5.90
C HIS A 154 -2.82 -34.23 -7.17
N PHE A 155 -2.87 -34.87 -8.34
CA PHE A 155 -2.59 -34.22 -9.63
C PHE A 155 -3.45 -32.98 -9.88
N ASP A 156 -4.73 -33.04 -9.54
CA ASP A 156 -5.68 -31.93 -9.75
C ASP A 156 -5.34 -30.72 -8.88
N ILE A 157 -5.01 -30.94 -7.62
CA ILE A 157 -4.62 -29.89 -6.67
C ILE A 157 -3.30 -29.25 -7.13
N LYS A 158 -2.34 -30.07 -7.56
CA LYS A 158 -1.08 -29.60 -8.15
C LYS A 158 -1.31 -28.70 -9.37
N ARG A 159 -2.27 -29.07 -10.24
CA ARG A 159 -2.64 -28.27 -11.41
C ARG A 159 -3.24 -26.94 -10.99
N GLN A 160 -4.16 -26.93 -10.03
CA GLN A 160 -4.78 -25.70 -9.51
C GLN A 160 -3.77 -24.75 -8.87
N ILE A 161 -2.87 -25.25 -8.02
CA ILE A 161 -1.79 -24.44 -7.42
C ILE A 161 -0.94 -23.80 -8.50
N LYS A 162 -0.57 -24.55 -9.55
CA LYS A 162 0.23 -24.01 -10.65
C LYS A 162 -0.51 -22.90 -11.41
N MET A 163 -1.80 -23.08 -11.69
CA MET A 163 -2.62 -22.03 -12.32
C MET A 163 -2.71 -20.79 -11.42
N PHE A 164 -2.91 -20.99 -10.12
CA PHE A 164 -3.04 -19.89 -9.18
C PHE A 164 -1.74 -19.11 -9.03
N ILE A 165 -0.60 -19.77 -8.88
CA ILE A 165 0.72 -19.12 -8.86
C ILE A 165 0.95 -18.29 -10.12
N ASN A 166 0.56 -18.83 -11.30
CA ASN A 166 0.70 -18.10 -12.55
C ASN A 166 -0.20 -16.85 -12.61
N GLN A 167 -1.44 -16.95 -12.14
CA GLN A 167 -2.35 -15.79 -12.04
C GLN A 167 -1.84 -14.74 -11.07
N ILE A 168 -1.29 -15.15 -9.93
CA ILE A 168 -0.73 -14.22 -8.97
C ILE A 168 0.52 -13.55 -9.54
N SER A 169 1.39 -14.28 -10.24
CA SER A 169 2.54 -13.72 -10.97
C SER A 169 2.14 -12.60 -11.93
N VAL A 170 1.04 -12.80 -12.67
CA VAL A 170 0.49 -11.76 -13.56
C VAL A 170 -0.05 -10.57 -12.74
N CYS A 171 -0.81 -10.82 -11.67
CA CYS A 171 -1.30 -9.75 -10.77
C CYS A 171 -0.18 -9.01 -10.01
N ASP A 172 0.97 -9.65 -9.75
CA ASP A 172 2.09 -9.05 -9.03
C ASP A 172 2.79 -7.96 -9.85
N SER A 173 2.67 -8.03 -11.18
CA SER A 173 3.10 -6.95 -12.08
C SER A 173 2.24 -5.68 -11.95
N ASP A 174 0.99 -5.82 -11.47
CA ASP A 174 0.06 -4.73 -11.17
C ASP A 174 0.24 -4.26 -9.71
N ARG A 175 1.42 -3.76 -9.36
CA ARG A 175 1.65 -3.13 -8.04
C ARG A 175 0.85 -1.83 -7.92
N ILE A 176 0.42 -1.51 -6.70
CA ILE A 176 -0.26 -0.22 -6.42
C ILE A 176 0.74 0.89 -6.72
N SER A 177 0.50 1.64 -7.79
CA SER A 177 1.35 2.74 -8.23
C SER A 177 0.56 4.02 -8.39
N ALA A 178 1.18 5.15 -8.11
CA ALA A 178 0.64 6.45 -8.43
C ALA A 178 0.83 6.69 -9.93
N PHE A 179 -0.07 6.12 -10.75
CA PHE A 179 -0.03 6.25 -12.21
C PHE A 179 1.31 5.82 -12.83
N GLY A 180 1.94 4.79 -12.29
CA GLY A 180 3.24 4.27 -12.78
C GLY A 180 4.46 5.15 -12.48
N PHE A 181 4.30 6.33 -11.86
CA PHE A 181 5.44 7.19 -11.49
C PHE A 181 6.24 6.64 -10.30
N PHE A 182 5.54 6.09 -9.31
CA PHE A 182 6.17 5.43 -8.17
C PHE A 182 5.24 4.38 -7.55
N GLU A 183 5.84 3.32 -7.02
CA GLU A 183 5.13 2.28 -6.25
C GLU A 183 4.73 2.84 -4.89
N ILE A 184 3.45 2.83 -4.56
CA ILE A 184 2.95 3.29 -3.25
C ILE A 184 3.24 2.19 -2.23
N ASN A 185 4.42 2.27 -1.63
CA ASN A 185 4.91 1.32 -0.63
C ASN A 185 5.68 2.08 0.46
N LEU A 186 5.75 1.51 1.67
CA LEU A 186 6.49 1.99 2.82
C LEU A 186 7.96 2.29 2.50
N ASN A 187 8.53 1.63 1.49
CA ASN A 187 9.87 1.92 0.98
C ASN A 187 10.04 3.38 0.49
N LEU A 188 8.97 4.05 0.06
CA LEU A 188 9.02 5.49 -0.24
C LEU A 188 9.29 6.33 1.00
N VAL A 189 8.67 5.96 2.12
CA VAL A 189 8.86 6.68 3.39
C VAL A 189 10.28 6.47 3.89
N THR A 190 10.79 5.23 3.81
CA THR A 190 12.15 4.92 4.26
C THR A 190 13.22 5.50 3.32
N SER A 191 12.98 5.56 2.00
CA SER A 191 13.93 6.21 1.08
C SER A 191 14.04 7.71 1.35
N TRP A 192 12.92 8.38 1.66
CA TRP A 192 12.94 9.80 2.01
C TRP A 192 13.69 10.03 3.32
N ASN A 193 13.52 9.14 4.30
CA ASN A 193 14.22 9.24 5.58
C ASN A 193 15.72 8.93 5.46
N ASN A 194 16.11 7.99 4.58
CA ASN A 194 17.50 7.63 4.36
C ASN A 194 18.26 8.71 3.57
N HIS A 195 17.60 9.45 2.68
CA HIS A 195 18.21 10.57 1.96
C HIS A 195 18.50 11.77 2.88
N ILE A 196 17.74 11.93 3.97
CA ILE A 196 17.99 12.95 5.00
C ILE A 196 19.24 12.60 5.83
N ASN A 197 19.51 11.31 6.06
CA ASN A 197 20.71 10.87 6.80
C ASN A 197 22.00 10.92 5.98
N THR A 198 21.94 11.06 4.65
CA THR A 198 23.15 11.16 3.81
C THR A 198 23.65 12.59 3.62
N ASP A 199 22.84 13.60 3.93
CA ASP A 199 23.19 15.01 3.71
C ASP A 199 23.82 15.69 4.95
N GLU A 200 23.99 14.97 6.07
CA GLU A 200 24.65 15.48 7.29
C GLU A 200 26.14 15.12 7.45
N ARG A 201 26.79 14.50 6.45
CA ARG A 201 28.25 14.30 6.47
C ARG A 201 28.98 15.41 5.71
N SER A 202 29.14 16.55 6.39
CA SER A 202 30.09 17.61 6.01
C SER A 202 31.54 17.08 6.06
N PRO A 203 32.43 17.52 5.14
CA PRO A 203 33.76 16.96 4.94
C PRO A 203 34.75 17.59 5.90
N ASN A 204 35.10 16.90 6.97
CA ASN A 204 36.27 17.23 7.77
C ASN A 204 36.83 15.93 8.32
N ASP A 205 37.66 15.27 7.53
CA ASP A 205 38.74 14.41 8.03
C ASP A 205 39.89 14.49 7.02
N ILE A 206 40.71 15.53 7.20
CA ILE A 206 42.08 15.59 6.70
C ILE A 206 42.87 14.59 7.56
N GLU A 207 43.17 13.40 7.04
CA GLU A 207 44.24 12.58 7.57
C GLU A 207 45.54 12.88 6.82
N ILE A 208 46.44 13.55 7.53
CA ILE A 208 47.85 13.67 7.22
C ILE A 208 48.49 12.30 7.44
N LYS A 209 49.10 11.74 6.39
CA LYS A 209 50.33 10.96 6.49
C LYS A 209 51.16 11.08 5.23
#